data_AF-F0G5U3-F1
#
_entry.id   AF-F0G5U3-F1
#
_cell.length_a   1.000
_cell.length_b   1.000
_cell.length_c   1.000
_cell.angle_alpha   90.00
_cell.angle_beta   90.00
_cell.angle_gamma   90.00
#
_symmetry.space_group_name_H-M   'P 1'
#
loop_
_entity.id
_entity.type
_entity.pdbx_description
1 polymer ?
#
loop_
_entity_poly.entity_id
_entity_poly.type
_entity_poly.pdbx_seq_one_letter_code
_entity_poly.pdbx_strand_id
1 'polypeptide(L)'
;MNAPHKRDFSTNERLPRIALLAAVIGVLSTLAAFVLLSLIHLFTNLFFFQQFSFADRSPAGNALGAWVIAVPVIGALIVGMMARFGSEKIRGHGIPEAIEAILFGKSRMSPKVAVLKPLSSGIVIGSGGPFGAEGPIIMTGGALGSLLAQCVHVTAAERKTLLVAGAAAGMTAVFGTPVAAVLLAVELLLFEWRPRSFLPVALACAVAGFARAVFFGVDPLFPLTTAAPSPVALGSCIVAGLLSGMLACGLSAALYRVEDTFAKLP
;
A
#
# COMPACT_ATOMS: atom_id res chain seq x y z
N MET A 1 42.37 -14.61 -2.69
CA MET A 1 41.26 -14.78 -3.65
C MET A 1 39.93 -14.81 -2.90
N ASN A 2 39.23 -13.68 -2.83
CA ASN A 2 37.87 -13.62 -2.26
C ASN A 2 36.87 -13.98 -3.35
N ALA A 3 36.23 -15.13 -3.23
CA ALA A 3 35.17 -15.55 -4.15
C ALA A 3 34.01 -14.54 -4.10
N PRO A 4 33.60 -13.94 -5.24
CA PRO A 4 32.56 -12.90 -5.29
C PRO A 4 31.20 -13.36 -4.73
N HIS A 5 30.94 -14.68 -4.74
CA HIS A 5 29.68 -15.27 -4.28
C HIS A 5 29.42 -15.12 -2.76
N LYS A 6 30.46 -14.96 -1.92
CA LYS A 6 30.28 -14.81 -0.47
C LYS A 6 29.84 -13.41 -0.04
N ARG A 7 30.03 -12.37 -0.87
CA ARG A 7 29.68 -10.98 -0.50
C ARG A 7 28.18 -10.73 -0.32
N ASP A 8 27.34 -11.51 -1.00
CA ASP A 8 25.88 -11.36 -0.92
C ASP A 8 25.24 -12.10 0.27
N PHE A 9 25.96 -13.04 0.86
CA PHE A 9 25.53 -13.85 2.01
C PHE A 9 26.36 -13.59 3.29
N SER A 10 27.43 -12.79 3.22
CA SER A 10 28.16 -12.33 4.39
C SER A 10 27.43 -11.15 5.05
N THR A 11 27.29 -11.19 6.37
CA THR A 11 26.92 -10.05 7.23
C THR A 11 27.90 -8.91 7.00
N ASN A 12 27.59 -8.04 6.04
CA ASN A 12 28.35 -6.85 5.74
C ASN A 12 28.09 -5.83 6.86
N GLU A 13 29.10 -5.03 7.27
CA GLU A 13 28.95 -4.02 8.34
C GLU A 13 27.80 -3.02 8.09
N ARG A 14 27.40 -2.89 6.82
CA ARG A 14 26.27 -2.04 6.40
C ARG A 14 24.90 -2.63 6.73
N LEU A 15 24.77 -3.95 6.78
CA LEU A 15 23.49 -4.62 7.02
C LEU A 15 22.80 -4.20 8.32
N PRO A 16 23.46 -4.17 9.50
CA PRO A 16 22.83 -3.70 10.73
C PRO A 16 22.36 -2.25 10.63
N ARG A 17 23.09 -1.38 9.91
CA ARG A 17 22.68 0.00 9.68
C ARG A 17 21.42 0.10 8.81
N ILE A 18 21.34 -0.67 7.72
CA ILE A 18 20.14 -0.71 6.87
C ILE A 18 18.96 -1.32 7.62
N ALA A 19 19.18 -2.36 8.42
CA ALA A 19 18.16 -2.96 9.26
C ALA A 19 17.62 -1.97 10.30
N LEU A 20 18.49 -1.19 10.96
CA LEU A 20 18.07 -0.14 11.89
C LEU A 20 17.21 0.93 11.19
N LEU A 21 17.62 1.39 10.00
CA LEU A 21 16.81 2.32 9.21
C LEU A 21 15.46 1.72 8.82
N ALA A 22 15.44 0.44 8.44
CA ALA A 22 14.22 -0.28 8.10
C ALA A 22 13.27 -0.43 9.31
N ALA A 23 13.80 -0.65 10.51
CA ALA A 23 13.01 -0.66 11.74
C ALA A 23 12.33 0.71 12.00
N VAL A 24 13.09 1.81 11.84
CA VAL A 24 12.52 3.17 11.92
C VAL A 24 11.45 3.39 10.86
N ILE A 25 11.69 2.94 9.63
CA ILE A 25 10.71 3.01 8.54
C ILE A 25 9.45 2.18 8.86
N GLY A 26 9.58 1.06 9.57
CA GLY A 26 8.43 0.28 10.04
C GLY A 26 7.50 1.10 10.93
N VAL A 27 8.06 1.83 11.90
CA VAL A 27 7.29 2.75 12.77
C VAL A 27 6.68 3.89 11.95
N LEU A 28 7.47 4.56 11.11
CA LEU A 28 6.99 5.67 10.28
C LEU A 28 5.87 5.25 9.32
N SER A 29 5.97 4.06 8.74
CA SER A 29 4.95 3.51 7.84
C SER A 29 3.67 3.13 8.59
N THR A 30 3.79 2.70 9.85
CA THR A 30 2.63 2.45 10.73
C THR A 30 1.91 3.76 11.06
N LEU A 31 2.66 4.82 11.38
CA LEU A 31 2.08 6.16 11.56
C LEU A 31 1.42 6.67 10.28
N ALA A 32 2.03 6.42 9.11
CA ALA A 32 1.45 6.77 7.83
C ALA A 32 0.15 6.00 7.55
N ALA A 33 0.08 4.73 7.91
CA ALA A 33 -1.15 3.93 7.83
C ALA A 33 -2.24 4.50 8.74
N PHE A 34 -1.89 4.89 9.97
CA PHE A 34 -2.81 5.54 10.90
C PHE A 34 -3.35 6.85 10.33
N VAL A 35 -2.48 7.69 9.76
CA VAL A 35 -2.89 8.94 9.10
C VAL A 35 -3.79 8.65 7.89
N LEU A 36 -3.43 7.69 7.03
CA LEU A 36 -4.24 7.34 5.86
C LEU A 36 -5.65 6.89 6.25
N LEU A 37 -5.78 5.96 7.20
CA LEU A 37 -7.08 5.48 7.67
C LEU A 37 -7.87 6.57 8.38
N SER A 38 -7.20 7.39 9.19
CA SER A 38 -7.83 8.56 9.83
C SER A 38 -8.35 9.57 8.81
N LEU A 39 -7.63 9.80 7.71
CA LEU A 39 -8.10 10.65 6.61
C LEU A 39 -9.31 10.05 5.93
N ILE A 40 -9.34 8.74 5.69
CA ILE A 40 -10.52 8.05 5.13
C ILE A 40 -11.72 8.27 6.05
N HIS A 41 -11.58 8.02 7.36
CA HIS A 41 -12.66 8.26 8.33
C HIS A 41 -13.09 9.73 8.36
N LEU A 42 -12.14 10.66 8.32
CA LEU A 42 -12.43 12.09 8.30
C LEU A 42 -13.31 12.46 7.11
N PHE A 43 -12.90 12.06 5.90
CA PHE A 43 -13.66 12.38 4.69
C PHE A 43 -14.97 11.62 4.62
N THR A 44 -15.06 10.38 5.12
CA THR A 44 -16.34 9.67 5.29
C THR A 44 -17.29 10.45 6.19
N ASN A 45 -16.83 10.89 7.37
CA ASN A 45 -17.66 11.68 8.27
C ASN A 45 -18.05 13.04 7.69
N LEU A 46 -17.15 13.69 6.95
CA LEU A 46 -17.42 14.97 6.31
C LEU A 46 -18.47 14.83 5.19
N PHE A 47 -18.31 13.84 4.31
CA PHE A 47 -19.17 13.67 3.15
C PHE A 47 -20.54 13.09 3.51
N PHE A 48 -20.58 12.04 4.34
CA PHE A 48 -21.81 11.31 4.63
C PHE A 48 -22.59 11.86 5.84
N PHE A 49 -21.90 12.47 6.80
CA PHE A 49 -22.49 12.91 8.07
C PHE A 49 -22.29 14.41 8.36
N GLN A 50 -21.58 15.15 7.51
CA GLN A 50 -21.27 16.58 7.66
C GLN A 50 -20.63 16.93 9.02
N GLN A 51 -19.86 15.99 9.57
CA GLN A 51 -19.18 16.13 10.85
C GLN A 51 -17.67 16.07 10.68
N PHE A 52 -16.96 16.98 11.33
CA PHE A 52 -15.50 16.90 11.44
C PHE A 52 -15.15 15.91 12.55
N SER A 53 -14.95 14.64 12.18
CA SER A 53 -14.68 13.55 13.12
C SER A 53 -13.78 12.49 12.48
N PHE A 54 -12.91 11.90 13.29
CA PHE A 54 -12.06 10.77 12.92
C PHE A 54 -12.63 9.42 13.36
N ALA A 55 -13.86 9.42 13.89
CA ALA A 55 -14.53 8.21 14.34
C ALA A 55 -14.77 7.25 13.18
N ASP A 56 -14.51 5.97 13.39
CA ASP A 56 -14.86 4.93 12.43
C ASP A 56 -16.40 4.81 12.37
N ARG A 57 -16.96 5.11 11.20
CA ARG A 57 -18.40 5.03 10.92
C ARG A 57 -18.59 4.46 9.54
N SER A 58 -19.45 3.44 9.46
CA SER A 58 -19.85 2.90 8.16
C SER A 58 -20.69 3.94 7.39
N PRO A 59 -20.35 4.25 6.13
CA PRO A 59 -21.18 5.07 5.26
C PRO A 59 -22.59 4.50 5.06
N ALA A 60 -22.82 3.19 5.30
CA ALA A 60 -24.11 2.55 5.14
C ALA A 60 -25.21 3.13 6.06
N GLY A 61 -24.83 3.73 7.19
CA GLY A 61 -25.75 4.36 8.14
C GLY A 61 -26.09 5.82 7.84
N ASN A 62 -25.75 6.35 6.65
CA ASN A 62 -26.01 7.75 6.31
C ASN A 62 -27.50 8.05 6.10
N ALA A 63 -27.88 9.32 6.21
CA ALA A 63 -29.25 9.81 6.03
C ALA A 63 -29.44 10.68 4.77
N LEU A 64 -28.57 10.53 3.76
CA LEU A 64 -28.54 11.41 2.58
C LEU A 64 -29.58 11.08 1.50
N GLY A 65 -30.25 9.93 1.59
CA GLY A 65 -31.18 9.46 0.56
C GLY A 65 -30.49 9.37 -0.82
N ALA A 66 -31.16 9.86 -1.87
CA ALA A 66 -30.63 9.82 -3.24
C ALA A 66 -29.34 10.64 -3.44
N TRP A 67 -29.05 11.61 -2.56
CA TRP A 67 -27.85 12.45 -2.65
C TRP A 67 -26.55 11.64 -2.49
N VAL A 68 -26.63 10.44 -1.93
CA VAL A 68 -25.49 9.52 -1.78
C VAL A 68 -24.76 9.24 -3.11
N ILE A 69 -25.47 9.30 -4.25
CA ILE A 69 -24.92 9.09 -5.59
C ILE A 69 -23.98 10.24 -6.00
N ALA A 70 -24.27 11.47 -5.56
CA ALA A 70 -23.46 12.64 -5.90
C ALA A 70 -22.14 12.69 -5.11
N VAL A 71 -22.08 12.05 -3.95
CA VAL A 71 -20.91 12.08 -3.05
C VAL A 71 -19.62 11.58 -3.72
N PRO A 72 -19.56 10.37 -4.30
CA PRO A 72 -18.35 9.90 -4.98
C PRO A 72 -18.00 10.73 -6.21
N VAL A 73 -18.99 11.35 -6.88
CA VAL A 73 -18.75 12.28 -8.00
C VAL A 73 -18.01 13.52 -7.51
N ILE A 74 -18.44 14.11 -6.39
CA ILE A 74 -17.77 15.26 -5.77
C ILE A 74 -16.34 14.88 -5.36
N GLY A 75 -16.14 13.73 -4.71
CA GLY A 75 -14.81 13.26 -4.35
C GLY A 75 -13.89 13.05 -5.56
N ALA A 76 -14.41 12.45 -6.64
CA ALA A 76 -13.69 12.28 -7.89
C ALA A 76 -13.32 13.62 -8.56
N LEU A 77 -14.22 14.62 -8.54
CA LEU A 77 -13.94 15.96 -9.06
C LEU A 77 -12.83 16.67 -8.25
N ILE A 78 -12.89 16.59 -6.92
CA ILE A 78 -11.85 17.17 -6.04
C ILE A 78 -10.50 16.54 -6.36
N VAL A 79 -10.40 15.21 -6.39
CA VAL A 79 -9.14 14.51 -6.68
C VAL A 79 -8.68 14.75 -8.12
N GLY A 80 -9.60 14.83 -9.08
CA GLY A 80 -9.31 15.19 -10.46
C GLY A 80 -8.68 16.58 -10.58
N MET A 81 -9.21 17.57 -9.85
CA MET A 81 -8.61 18.92 -9.77
C MET A 81 -7.26 18.89 -9.07
N MET A 82 -7.11 18.16 -7.96
CA MET A 82 -5.82 17.98 -7.29
C MET A 82 -4.77 17.36 -8.22
N ALA A 83 -5.15 16.42 -9.07
CA ALA A 83 -4.25 15.78 -10.02
C ALA A 83 -3.87 16.74 -11.14
N ARG A 84 -4.83 17.53 -11.65
CA ARG A 84 -4.62 18.51 -12.72
C ARG A 84 -3.73 19.68 -12.30
N PHE A 85 -3.91 20.21 -11.09
CA PHE A 85 -3.22 21.43 -10.64
C PHE A 85 -2.09 21.16 -9.63
N GLY A 86 -2.08 20.02 -8.95
CA GLY A 86 -1.12 19.70 -7.89
C GLY A 86 0.06 18.84 -8.35
N SER A 87 -0.21 17.58 -8.73
CA SER A 87 0.82 16.64 -9.15
C SER A 87 0.21 15.43 -9.85
N GLU A 88 0.61 15.15 -11.09
CA GLU A 88 0.16 13.97 -11.83
C GLU A 88 0.53 12.66 -11.13
N LYS A 89 1.58 12.65 -10.30
CA LYS A 89 2.02 11.47 -9.54
C LYS A 89 1.03 11.00 -8.47
N ILE A 90 -0.08 11.71 -8.25
CA ILE A 90 -1.17 11.23 -7.38
C ILE A 90 -2.16 10.34 -8.14
N ARG A 91 -2.11 10.36 -9.48
CA ARG A 91 -2.90 9.47 -10.33
C ARG A 91 -2.45 8.01 -10.16
N GLY A 92 -3.27 7.11 -10.66
CA GLY A 92 -3.00 5.68 -10.73
C GLY A 92 -3.02 4.95 -9.38
N HIS A 93 -2.66 3.68 -9.45
CA HIS A 93 -2.99 2.68 -8.44
C HIS A 93 -1.96 2.59 -7.30
N GLY A 94 -0.78 3.20 -7.43
CA GLY A 94 0.28 3.25 -6.41
C GLY A 94 1.35 2.17 -6.59
N ILE A 95 0.97 0.92 -6.89
CA ILE A 95 1.91 -0.19 -7.07
C ILE A 95 2.73 -0.03 -8.36
N PRO A 96 2.13 0.23 -9.55
CA PRO A 96 2.91 0.42 -10.77
C PRO A 96 3.93 1.57 -10.64
N GLU A 97 3.57 2.66 -9.98
CA GLU A 97 4.43 3.83 -9.76
C GLU A 97 5.59 3.51 -8.81
N ALA A 98 5.35 2.66 -7.81
CA ALA A 98 6.42 2.15 -6.94
C ALA A 98 7.42 1.29 -7.74
N ILE A 99 6.90 0.40 -8.61
CA ILE A 99 7.73 -0.43 -9.51
C ILE A 99 8.51 0.47 -10.48
N GLU A 100 7.86 1.43 -11.12
CA GLU A 100 8.49 2.36 -12.06
C GLU A 100 9.66 3.10 -11.41
N ALA A 101 9.48 3.60 -10.18
CA ALA A 101 10.56 4.26 -9.47
C ALA A 101 11.68 3.29 -9.08
N ILE A 102 11.39 2.03 -8.78
CA ILE A 102 12.40 1.00 -8.52
C ILE A 102 13.21 0.71 -9.78
N LEU A 103 12.55 0.51 -10.92
CA LEU A 103 13.17 0.11 -12.18
C LEU A 103 13.89 1.27 -12.88
N PHE A 104 13.27 2.44 -12.95
CA PHE A 104 13.75 3.58 -13.75
C PHE A 104 14.19 4.77 -12.90
N GLY A 105 13.57 4.97 -11.72
CA GLY A 105 13.82 6.12 -10.84
C GLY A 105 14.99 5.98 -9.86
N LYS A 106 15.78 4.90 -9.94
CA LYS A 106 16.81 4.52 -8.95
C LYS A 106 16.25 4.49 -7.52
N SER A 107 14.96 4.19 -7.35
CA SER A 107 14.22 4.17 -6.09
C SER A 107 14.13 5.53 -5.38
N ARG A 108 14.18 6.65 -6.12
CA ARG A 108 13.95 7.99 -5.55
C ARG A 108 12.47 8.36 -5.61
N MET A 109 11.92 8.73 -4.45
CA MET A 109 10.56 9.23 -4.32
C MET A 109 10.52 10.72 -4.06
N SER A 110 9.43 11.36 -4.47
CA SER A 110 9.18 12.78 -4.26
C SER A 110 8.47 13.02 -2.91
N PRO A 111 8.83 14.06 -2.14
CA PRO A 111 8.09 14.42 -0.93
C PRO A 111 6.60 14.71 -1.18
N LYS A 112 6.28 15.30 -2.34
CA LYS A 112 4.89 15.59 -2.74
C LYS A 112 4.03 14.35 -2.74
N VAL A 113 4.63 13.23 -3.15
CA VAL A 113 3.95 11.95 -3.32
C VAL A 113 3.62 11.34 -1.94
N ALA A 114 4.50 11.48 -0.94
CA ALA A 114 4.25 11.05 0.44
C ALA A 114 3.09 11.81 1.13
N VAL A 115 2.78 13.04 0.70
CA VAL A 115 1.74 13.88 1.31
C VAL A 115 0.44 13.85 0.50
N LEU A 116 0.53 14.06 -0.81
CA LEU A 116 -0.66 14.22 -1.64
C LEU A 116 -1.36 12.90 -1.92
N LYS A 117 -0.64 11.77 -1.99
CA LYS A 117 -1.25 10.45 -2.22
C LYS A 117 -2.21 10.07 -1.08
N PRO A 118 -1.80 10.02 0.21
CA PRO A 118 -2.74 9.65 1.27
C PRO A 118 -3.89 10.64 1.41
N LEU A 119 -3.67 11.93 1.15
CA LEU A 119 -4.74 12.94 1.13
C LEU A 119 -5.77 12.66 0.03
N SER A 120 -5.31 12.48 -1.22
CA SER A 120 -6.19 12.18 -2.35
C SER A 120 -6.95 10.87 -2.16
N SER A 121 -6.30 9.85 -1.60
CA SER A 121 -6.91 8.56 -1.30
C SER A 121 -7.94 8.67 -0.18
N GLY A 122 -7.65 9.44 0.87
CA GLY A 122 -8.60 9.76 1.93
C GLY A 122 -9.88 10.39 1.36
N ILE A 123 -9.75 11.37 0.45
CA ILE A 123 -10.90 12.03 -0.17
C ILE A 123 -11.71 11.04 -1.01
N VAL A 124 -11.06 10.31 -1.93
CA VAL A 124 -11.79 9.45 -2.89
C VAL A 124 -12.42 8.25 -2.19
N ILE A 125 -11.69 7.57 -1.31
CA ILE A 125 -12.20 6.41 -0.56
C ILE A 125 -13.25 6.91 0.45
N GLY A 126 -12.96 8.02 1.15
CA GLY A 126 -13.88 8.61 2.12
C GLY A 126 -15.20 9.05 1.51
N SER A 127 -15.20 9.50 0.24
CA SER A 127 -16.41 9.82 -0.53
C SER A 127 -17.17 8.61 -1.08
N GLY A 128 -16.68 7.37 -0.87
CA GLY A 128 -17.30 6.15 -1.39
C GLY A 128 -16.83 5.75 -2.78
N GLY A 129 -15.68 6.25 -3.24
CA GLY A 129 -15.04 5.78 -4.46
C GLY A 129 -14.57 4.32 -4.32
N PRO A 130 -14.62 3.51 -5.39
CA PRO A 130 -14.38 2.05 -5.33
C PRO A 130 -12.88 1.72 -5.29
N PHE A 131 -12.14 2.26 -4.33
CA PHE A 131 -10.70 2.08 -4.18
C PHE A 131 -10.35 1.51 -2.80
N GLY A 132 -9.29 0.73 -2.74
CA GLY A 132 -8.71 0.22 -1.50
C GLY A 132 -7.57 1.08 -0.96
N ALA A 133 -7.26 0.93 0.33
CA ALA A 133 -6.12 1.59 0.98
C ALA A 133 -4.75 0.98 0.61
N GLU A 134 -4.72 -0.15 -0.10
CA GLU A 134 -3.51 -0.92 -0.43
C GLU A 134 -2.49 -0.13 -1.24
N GLY A 135 -2.89 0.30 -2.44
CA GLY A 135 -2.04 1.07 -3.33
C GLY A 135 -1.48 2.35 -2.69
N PRO A 136 -2.34 3.18 -2.07
CA PRO A 136 -1.92 4.39 -1.37
C PRO A 136 -0.91 4.13 -0.25
N ILE A 137 -1.08 3.07 0.54
CA ILE A 137 -0.15 2.79 1.64
C ILE A 137 1.18 2.21 1.16
N ILE A 138 1.17 1.34 0.14
CA ILE A 138 2.38 0.82 -0.50
C ILE A 138 3.21 1.98 -1.03
N MET A 139 2.56 2.91 -1.73
CA MET A 139 3.21 4.08 -2.27
C MET A 139 3.72 4.99 -1.13
N THR A 140 2.87 5.35 -0.16
CA THR A 140 3.23 6.31 0.90
C THR A 140 4.34 5.76 1.80
N GLY A 141 4.23 4.50 2.23
CA GLY A 141 5.28 3.82 2.98
C GLY A 141 6.58 3.73 2.19
N GLY A 142 6.51 3.38 0.90
CA GLY A 142 7.67 3.38 0.01
C GLY A 142 8.31 4.75 -0.16
N ALA A 143 7.50 5.81 -0.26
CA ALA A 143 7.97 7.18 -0.31
C ALA A 143 8.70 7.57 0.97
N LEU A 144 8.16 7.26 2.15
CA LEU A 144 8.83 7.52 3.42
C LEU A 144 10.17 6.77 3.53
N GLY A 145 10.19 5.49 3.14
CA GLY A 145 11.42 4.70 3.13
C GLY A 145 12.48 5.27 2.19
N SER A 146 12.07 5.67 0.98
CA SER A 146 12.95 6.29 0.00
C SER A 146 13.42 7.69 0.42
N LEU A 147 12.57 8.50 1.05
CA LEU A 147 12.92 9.84 1.50
C LEU A 147 13.91 9.79 2.66
N LEU A 148 13.69 8.91 3.64
CA LEU A 148 14.67 8.67 4.71
C LEU A 148 16.00 8.20 4.12
N ALA A 149 15.97 7.29 3.15
CA ALA A 149 17.15 6.83 2.44
C ALA A 149 17.86 7.95 1.66
N GLN A 150 17.14 8.96 1.15
CA GLN A 150 17.74 10.11 0.46
C GLN A 150 18.42 11.09 1.42
N CYS A 151 18.06 11.10 2.70
CA CYS A 151 18.71 11.90 3.74
C CYS A 151 20.03 11.28 4.25
N VAL A 152 20.34 10.04 3.85
CA VAL A 152 21.55 9.33 4.26
C VAL A 152 22.36 8.85 3.05
N HIS A 153 23.65 8.59 3.26
CA HIS A 153 24.53 8.08 2.22
C HIS A 153 24.32 6.57 2.02
N VAL A 154 23.44 6.21 1.09
CA VAL A 154 23.16 4.82 0.69
C VAL A 154 23.21 4.65 -0.83
N THR A 155 23.50 3.43 -1.27
CA THR A 155 23.48 3.03 -2.68
C THR A 155 22.04 2.95 -3.21
N ALA A 156 21.88 2.86 -4.53
CA ALA A 156 20.57 2.67 -5.15
C ALA A 156 19.90 1.35 -4.71
N ALA A 157 20.68 0.28 -4.52
CA ALA A 157 20.16 -1.01 -4.06
C ALA A 157 19.72 -0.99 -2.58
N GLU A 158 20.47 -0.30 -1.72
CA GLU A 158 20.07 -0.08 -0.32
C GLU A 158 18.83 0.82 -0.26
N ARG A 159 18.74 1.87 -1.08
CA ARG A 159 17.55 2.71 -1.18
C ARG A 159 16.33 1.94 -1.70
N LYS A 160 16.51 1.06 -2.68
CA LYS A 160 15.47 0.12 -3.13
C LYS A 160 14.97 -0.71 -1.95
N THR A 161 15.89 -1.28 -1.18
CA THR A 161 15.54 -2.08 0.01
C THR A 161 14.73 -1.27 1.01
N LEU A 162 15.12 -0.03 1.32
CA LEU A 162 14.41 0.82 2.28
C LEU A 162 13.04 1.30 1.77
N LEU A 163 12.92 1.60 0.47
CA LEU A 163 11.64 1.87 -0.17
C LEU A 163 10.71 0.65 -0.03
N VAL A 164 11.19 -0.53 -0.39
CA VAL A 164 10.37 -1.75 -0.30
C VAL A 164 10.04 -2.10 1.15
N ALA A 165 10.94 -1.86 2.09
CA ALA A 165 10.69 -2.04 3.52
C ALA A 165 9.52 -1.16 4.00
N GLY A 166 9.46 0.10 3.55
CA GLY A 166 8.34 0.99 3.85
C GLY A 166 7.03 0.58 3.20
N ALA A 167 7.07 0.16 1.92
CA ALA A 167 5.90 -0.36 1.23
C ALA A 167 5.29 -1.58 1.95
N ALA A 168 6.13 -2.55 2.31
CA ALA A 168 5.73 -3.79 2.98
C ALA A 168 5.27 -3.53 4.44
N ALA A 169 5.96 -2.65 5.17
CA ALA A 169 5.56 -2.22 6.49
C ALA A 169 4.20 -1.50 6.47
N GLY A 170 3.97 -0.62 5.50
CA GLY A 170 2.70 0.06 5.31
C GLY A 170 1.55 -0.91 5.05
N MET A 171 1.76 -1.88 4.14
CA MET A 171 0.80 -2.96 3.90
C MET A 171 0.52 -3.77 5.17
N THR A 172 1.57 -4.12 5.92
CA THR A 172 1.45 -4.84 7.19
C THR A 172 0.63 -4.05 8.21
N ALA A 173 0.85 -2.73 8.32
CA ALA A 173 0.14 -1.89 9.27
C ALA A 173 -1.35 -1.77 8.94
N VAL A 174 -1.71 -1.63 7.66
CA VAL A 174 -3.11 -1.52 7.22
C VAL A 174 -3.84 -2.86 7.34
N PHE A 175 -3.23 -3.95 6.88
CA PHE A 175 -3.93 -5.24 6.73
C PHE A 175 -3.65 -6.26 7.84
N GLY A 176 -2.63 -6.05 8.67
CA GLY A 176 -2.22 -7.03 9.68
C GLY A 176 -1.60 -8.30 9.09
N THR A 177 -1.03 -8.22 7.88
CA THR A 177 -0.55 -9.39 7.10
C THR A 177 0.97 -9.37 6.87
N PRO A 178 1.82 -9.46 7.92
CA PRO A 178 3.27 -9.31 7.79
C PRO A 178 3.90 -10.32 6.81
N VAL A 179 3.44 -11.58 6.85
CA VAL A 179 3.96 -12.65 5.99
C VAL A 179 3.61 -12.38 4.52
N ALA A 180 2.34 -12.04 4.24
CA ALA A 180 1.90 -11.74 2.88
C ALA A 180 2.61 -10.50 2.31
N ALA A 181 2.79 -9.46 3.13
CA ALA A 181 3.49 -8.24 2.73
C ALA A 181 4.97 -8.51 2.37
N VAL A 182 5.65 -9.38 3.11
CA VAL A 182 7.03 -9.79 2.77
C VAL A 182 7.07 -10.59 1.47
N LEU A 183 6.14 -11.52 1.26
CA LEU A 183 6.08 -12.29 0.01
C LEU A 183 5.83 -11.37 -1.20
N LEU A 184 4.86 -10.46 -1.09
CA LEU A 184 4.57 -9.46 -2.12
C LEU A 184 5.79 -8.58 -2.40
N ALA A 185 6.49 -8.15 -1.35
CA ALA A 185 7.70 -7.35 -1.47
C ALA A 185 8.80 -8.09 -2.23
N VAL A 186 8.99 -9.39 -1.97
CA VAL A 186 10.00 -10.20 -2.67
C VAL A 186 9.62 -10.44 -4.12
N GLU A 187 8.36 -10.79 -4.38
CA GLU A 187 7.86 -11.16 -5.70
C GLU A 187 7.74 -9.95 -6.64
N LEU A 188 7.12 -8.86 -6.19
CA LEU A 188 6.77 -7.73 -7.06
C LEU A 188 7.70 -6.53 -6.98
N LEU A 189 8.47 -6.35 -5.90
CA LEU A 189 9.25 -5.12 -5.69
C LEU A 189 10.77 -5.35 -5.64
N LEU A 190 11.22 -6.37 -4.90
CA LEU A 190 12.65 -6.70 -4.80
C LEU A 190 13.15 -7.48 -6.01
N PHE A 191 12.38 -8.45 -6.51
CA PHE A 191 12.81 -9.39 -7.55
C PHE A 191 14.07 -10.21 -7.14
N GLU A 192 14.33 -10.37 -5.84
CA GLU A 192 15.47 -11.17 -5.34
C GLU A 192 15.25 -11.70 -3.91
N TRP A 193 15.86 -12.85 -3.61
CA TRP A 193 15.86 -13.50 -2.30
C TRP A 193 17.21 -13.35 -1.57
N ARG A 194 17.82 -12.15 -1.60
CA ARG A 194 19.13 -11.93 -0.96
C ARG A 194 18.95 -11.48 0.50
N PRO A 195 19.71 -12.04 1.48
CA PRO A 195 19.58 -11.65 2.89
C PRO A 195 19.74 -10.13 3.14
N ARG A 196 20.61 -9.48 2.36
CA ARG A 196 20.87 -8.03 2.45
C ARG A 196 19.65 -7.13 2.20
N SER A 197 18.68 -7.62 1.43
CA SER A 197 17.45 -6.90 1.07
C SER A 197 16.23 -7.49 1.78
N PHE A 198 16.17 -8.82 1.89
CA PHE A 198 15.10 -9.53 2.58
C PHE A 198 15.03 -9.20 4.07
N LEU A 199 16.16 -9.25 4.80
CA LEU A 199 16.17 -9.11 6.26
C LEU A 199 15.69 -7.72 6.72
N PRO A 200 16.12 -6.59 6.12
CA PRO A 200 15.58 -5.28 6.46
C PRO A 200 14.07 -5.16 6.18
N VAL A 201 13.57 -5.72 5.09
CA VAL A 201 12.14 -5.69 4.74
C VAL A 201 11.33 -6.50 5.76
N ALA A 202 11.75 -7.72 6.06
CA ALA A 202 11.11 -8.56 7.07
C ALA A 202 11.10 -7.90 8.45
N LEU A 203 12.19 -7.24 8.83
CA LEU A 203 12.28 -6.49 10.07
C LEU A 203 11.31 -5.30 10.11
N ALA A 204 11.21 -4.53 9.02
CA ALA A 204 10.25 -3.43 8.94
C ALA A 204 8.80 -3.92 9.06
N CYS A 205 8.45 -5.04 8.42
CA CYS A 205 7.15 -5.69 8.57
C CYS A 205 6.92 -6.18 10.00
N ALA A 206 7.90 -6.79 10.64
CA ALA A 206 7.77 -7.24 12.04
C ALA A 206 7.51 -6.04 12.97
N VAL A 207 8.29 -4.97 12.84
CA VAL A 207 8.09 -3.73 13.60
C VAL A 207 6.70 -3.16 13.35
N ALA A 208 6.25 -3.08 12.10
CA ALA A 208 4.91 -2.60 11.77
C ALA A 208 3.81 -3.52 12.32
N GLY A 209 3.99 -4.84 12.32
CA GLY A 209 3.06 -5.81 12.88
C GLY A 209 2.88 -5.64 14.39
N PHE A 210 3.98 -5.44 15.13
CA PHE A 210 3.91 -5.15 16.57
C PHE A 210 3.37 -3.75 16.86
N ALA A 211 3.81 -2.74 16.10
CA ALA A 211 3.33 -1.37 16.26
C ALA A 211 1.83 -1.25 15.94
N ARG A 212 1.33 -2.02 14.97
CA ARG A 212 -0.09 -2.07 14.62
C ARG A 212 -0.97 -2.41 15.83
N ALA A 213 -0.52 -3.32 16.70
CA ALA A 213 -1.28 -3.71 17.88
C ALA A 213 -1.62 -2.53 18.82
N VAL A 214 -0.76 -1.51 18.85
CA VAL A 214 -0.94 -0.30 19.67
C VAL A 214 -2.00 0.64 19.06
N PHE A 215 -2.05 0.75 17.73
CA PHE A 215 -2.92 1.72 17.04
C PHE A 215 -4.26 1.13 16.55
N PHE A 216 -4.28 -0.15 16.20
CA PHE A 216 -5.40 -0.80 15.52
C PHE A 216 -5.89 -2.08 16.22
N GLY A 217 -5.30 -2.43 17.37
CA GLY A 217 -5.62 -3.66 18.09
C GLY A 217 -5.05 -4.91 17.43
N VAL A 218 -5.44 -6.07 17.99
CA VAL A 218 -4.91 -7.39 17.63
C VAL A 218 -5.92 -8.27 16.90
N ASP A 219 -7.17 -7.82 16.82
CA ASP A 219 -8.24 -8.60 16.21
C ASP A 219 -8.06 -8.73 14.69
N PRO A 220 -8.47 -9.88 14.10
CA PRO A 220 -8.47 -10.05 12.66
C PRO A 220 -9.46 -9.06 12.02
N LEU A 221 -9.06 -8.45 10.90
CA LEU A 221 -9.94 -7.57 10.14
C LEU A 221 -11.20 -8.30 9.62
N PHE A 222 -11.06 -9.59 9.33
CA PHE A 222 -12.14 -10.44 8.85
C PHE A 222 -12.16 -11.74 9.69
N PRO A 223 -12.80 -11.74 10.87
CA PRO A 223 -12.94 -12.95 11.68
C PRO A 223 -13.80 -13.96 10.92
N LEU A 224 -13.24 -15.15 10.68
CA LEU A 224 -13.92 -16.24 9.97
C LEU A 224 -13.76 -17.54 10.77
N THR A 225 -14.86 -18.23 11.00
CA THR A 225 -14.88 -19.58 11.55
C THR A 225 -15.18 -20.57 10.43
N THR A 226 -14.19 -21.35 10.02
CA THR A 226 -14.33 -22.33 8.94
C THR A 226 -14.31 -23.75 9.49
N ALA A 227 -15.22 -24.60 9.00
CA ALA A 227 -15.20 -26.03 9.29
C ALA A 227 -13.97 -26.71 8.67
N ALA A 228 -13.62 -27.90 9.17
CA ALA A 228 -12.52 -28.68 8.61
C ALA A 228 -12.78 -28.99 7.12
N PRO A 229 -11.77 -28.86 6.25
CA PRO A 229 -11.97 -29.04 4.81
C PRO A 229 -12.28 -30.49 4.48
N SER A 230 -13.46 -30.73 3.90
CA SER A 230 -13.82 -32.04 3.33
C SER A 230 -13.21 -32.21 1.93
N PRO A 231 -13.09 -33.45 1.41
CA PRO A 231 -12.62 -33.66 0.03
C PRO A 231 -13.45 -32.92 -1.02
N VAL A 232 -14.77 -32.82 -0.81
CA VAL A 232 -15.67 -32.04 -1.67
C VAL A 232 -15.36 -30.54 -1.59
N ALA A 233 -15.08 -30.03 -0.38
CA ALA A 233 -14.67 -28.64 -0.20
C ALA A 233 -13.36 -28.36 -0.94
N LEU A 234 -12.36 -29.25 -0.85
CA LEU A 234 -11.11 -29.11 -1.60
C LEU A 234 -11.33 -29.11 -3.12
N GLY A 235 -12.23 -29.98 -3.63
CA GLY A 235 -12.63 -29.97 -5.03
C GLY A 235 -13.27 -28.64 -5.45
N SER A 236 -14.13 -28.07 -4.59
CA SER A 236 -14.74 -26.76 -4.84
C SER A 236 -13.72 -25.62 -4.84
N CYS A 237 -12.64 -25.71 -4.05
CA CYS A 237 -11.56 -24.72 -4.05
C CYS A 237 -10.82 -24.66 -5.40
N ILE A 238 -10.65 -25.79 -6.08
CA ILE A 238 -10.03 -25.82 -7.42
C ILE A 238 -10.89 -25.05 -8.42
N VAL A 239 -12.20 -25.32 -8.42
CA VAL A 239 -13.16 -24.64 -9.28
C VAL A 239 -13.19 -23.14 -8.97
N ALA A 240 -13.27 -22.77 -7.68
CA ALA A 240 -13.24 -21.39 -7.24
C ALA A 240 -11.94 -20.68 -7.66
N GLY A 241 -10.78 -21.35 -7.56
CA GLY A 241 -9.50 -20.81 -8.00
C GLY A 241 -9.44 -20.55 -9.51
N LEU A 242 -9.91 -21.49 -10.34
CA LEU A 242 -9.98 -21.32 -11.79
C LEU A 242 -10.92 -20.17 -12.17
N LEU A 243 -12.12 -20.13 -11.58
CA LEU A 243 -13.10 -19.06 -11.83
C LEU A 243 -12.57 -17.70 -11.38
N SER A 244 -11.90 -17.63 -10.23
CA SER A 244 -11.27 -16.39 -9.74
C SER A 244 -10.15 -15.92 -10.66
N GLY A 245 -9.35 -16.85 -11.20
CA GLY A 245 -8.33 -16.53 -12.21
C GLY A 245 -8.93 -15.98 -13.50
N MET A 246 -9.98 -16.61 -14.02
CA MET A 246 -10.72 -16.13 -15.19
C MET A 246 -11.32 -14.73 -14.95
N LEU A 247 -11.92 -14.52 -13.78
CA LEU A 247 -12.49 -13.24 -13.38
C LEU A 247 -11.40 -12.16 -13.28
N ALA A 248 -10.25 -12.47 -12.69
CA ALA A 248 -9.12 -11.54 -12.58
C ALA A 248 -8.60 -11.11 -13.96
N CYS A 249 -8.46 -12.05 -14.90
CA CYS A 249 -8.09 -11.74 -16.29
C CYS A 249 -9.12 -10.82 -16.97
N GLY A 250 -10.42 -11.14 -16.82
CA GLY A 250 -11.51 -10.35 -17.39
C GLY A 250 -11.57 -8.94 -16.81
N LEU A 251 -11.46 -8.81 -15.49
CA LEU A 251 -11.46 -7.52 -14.80
C LEU A 251 -10.26 -6.66 -15.21
N SER A 252 -9.07 -7.27 -15.30
CA SER A 252 -7.85 -6.57 -15.73
C SER A 252 -7.97 -6.06 -17.16
N ALA A 253 -8.46 -6.89 -18.09
CA ALA A 253 -8.68 -6.48 -19.47
C ALA A 253 -9.75 -5.38 -19.59
N ALA A 254 -10.83 -5.47 -18.81
CA ALA A 254 -11.87 -4.44 -18.78
C ALA A 254 -11.33 -3.10 -18.23
N LEU A 255 -10.54 -3.15 -17.15
CA LEU A 255 -9.92 -1.96 -16.55
C LEU A 255 -9.04 -1.23 -17.56
N TYR A 256 -8.09 -1.93 -18.20
CA TYR A 256 -7.22 -1.31 -19.20
C TYR A 256 -8.01 -0.77 -20.40
N ARG A 257 -9.04 -1.48 -20.85
CA ARG A 257 -9.91 -1.00 -21.94
C ARG A 257 -10.64 0.29 -21.57
N VAL A 258 -11.11 0.40 -20.32
CA VAL A 258 -11.77 1.62 -19.83
C VAL A 258 -10.77 2.76 -19.72
N GLU A 259 -9.58 2.53 -19.15
CA GLU A 259 -8.51 3.53 -19.06
C GLU A 259 -8.09 4.05 -20.44
N ASP A 260 -7.85 3.16 -21.41
CA ASP A 260 -7.46 3.50 -22.78
C ASP A 260 -8.55 4.26 -23.53
N THR A 261 -9.83 3.94 -23.27
CA THR A 261 -10.97 4.63 -23.91
C THR A 261 -11.18 6.00 -23.26
N PHE A 262 -11.02 6.09 -21.94
CA PHE A 262 -11.14 7.34 -21.20
C PHE A 262 -10.06 8.35 -21.63
N ALA A 263 -8.83 7.88 -21.90
CA ALA A 263 -7.75 8.72 -22.41
C ALA A 263 -8.02 9.33 -23.80
N LYS A 264 -9.01 8.81 -24.55
CA LYS A 264 -9.40 9.30 -25.87
C LYS A 264 -10.55 10.32 -25.83
N LEU A 265 -11.13 10.56 -24.65
CA LEU A 265 -12.16 11.59 -24.50
C LEU A 265 -11.55 12.99 -24.67
N PRO A 266 -12.26 13.93 -25.33
CA PRO A 266 -11.77 15.26 -25.64
C PRO A 266 -11.52 16.15 -24.41
#